data_AF-A0A431VTM2-F1
#
_entry.id   AF-A0A431VTM2-F1
#
_cell.length_a   1.000
_cell.length_b   1.000
_cell.length_c   1.000
_cell.angle_alpha   90.00
_cell.angle_beta   90.00
_cell.angle_gamma   90.00
#
_symmetry.space_group_name_H-M   'P 1'
#
loop_
_entity.id
_entity.type
_entity.pdbx_description
1 polymer ?
#
loop_
_entity_poly.entity_id
_entity_poly.type
_entity_poly.pdbx_seq_one_letter_code
_entity_poly.pdbx_strand_id
1 'polypeptide(L)'
;MNMKLMKKTVRLELMPIQVTVFTPIGASDQETLKLAEPQVIAQMQEKFPRYRYSITDGLTLSQEDCEPGRMIRYNGELGYIFEVKLSRKHPVSIALSDGRKLNIVPIGLEAVVDESLIGTVWNERPAVMKEMKEWSVGDNAYLPVGDKVKKVIIGKSTSASKHVFELSVTKQVKYYNLKANRFHLLCDTEEEARALLSK
;
A
#
# COMPACT_ATOMS: atom_id res chain seq x y z
N MET A 1 -12.75 20.70 33.71
CA MET A 1 -13.21 19.74 32.67
C MET A 1 -12.07 19.61 31.66
N ASN A 2 -11.29 18.52 31.70
CA ASN A 2 -10.14 18.35 30.81
C ASN A 2 -10.64 18.07 29.39
N MET A 3 -10.31 18.96 28.46
CA MET A 3 -10.65 18.79 27.05
C MET A 3 -9.85 17.62 26.49
N LYS A 4 -10.51 16.52 26.12
CA LYS A 4 -9.85 15.41 25.41
C LYS A 4 -9.50 15.91 24.02
N LEU A 5 -8.19 16.02 23.74
CA LEU A 5 -7.67 16.34 22.41
C LEU A 5 -7.60 15.05 21.58
N MET A 6 -8.05 15.09 20.32
CA MET A 6 -7.85 14.02 19.35
C MET A 6 -6.81 14.44 18.30
N LYS A 7 -5.98 13.49 17.86
CA LYS A 7 -4.98 13.71 16.81
C LYS A 7 -5.65 13.55 15.43
N LYS A 8 -5.58 14.59 14.61
CA LYS A 8 -6.02 14.58 13.21
C LYS A 8 -4.84 14.78 12.28
N THR A 9 -4.88 14.13 11.13
CA THR A 9 -3.93 14.38 10.04
C THR A 9 -4.63 15.14 8.92
N VAL A 10 -4.03 16.25 8.48
CA VAL A 10 -4.53 17.10 7.39
C VAL A 10 -3.53 17.04 6.24
N ARG A 11 -3.99 16.59 5.08
CA ARG A 11 -3.20 16.62 3.84
C ARG A 11 -3.75 17.70 2.92
N LEU A 12 -2.87 18.58 2.45
CA LEU A 12 -3.16 19.63 1.48
C LEU A 12 -2.42 19.30 0.18
N GLU A 13 -3.15 19.20 -0.92
CA GLU A 13 -2.59 19.03 -2.25
C GLU A 13 -2.86 20.29 -3.08
N LEU A 14 -1.79 20.99 -3.47
CA LEU A 14 -1.85 22.14 -4.36
C LEU A 14 -1.98 21.65 -5.80
N MET A 15 -2.91 22.21 -6.57
CA MET A 15 -2.95 21.96 -8.00
C MET A 15 -1.68 22.50 -8.68
N PRO A 16 -1.19 21.85 -9.75
CA PRO A 16 -0.01 22.31 -10.47
C PRO A 16 -0.17 23.77 -10.91
N ILE A 17 0.89 24.56 -10.70
CA ILE A 17 0.96 25.94 -11.18
C ILE A 17 1.60 25.92 -12.56
N GLN A 18 0.90 26.49 -13.54
CA GLN A 18 1.40 26.63 -14.89
C GLN A 18 1.62 28.10 -15.19
N VAL A 19 2.87 28.43 -15.54
CA VAL A 19 3.28 29.77 -15.98
C VAL A 19 3.79 29.71 -17.41
N THR A 20 3.64 30.80 -18.13
CA THR A 20 4.17 30.93 -19.50
C THR A 20 5.33 31.92 -19.46
N VAL A 21 6.51 31.44 -19.84
CA VAL A 21 7.73 32.25 -19.91
C VAL A 21 8.22 32.33 -21.35
N PHE A 22 8.71 33.50 -21.74
CA PHE A 22 9.35 33.69 -23.04
C PHE A 22 10.85 33.41 -22.87
N THR A 23 11.34 32.37 -23.54
CA THR A 23 12.75 31.98 -23.50
C THR A 23 13.41 32.23 -24.85
N PRO A 24 14.70 32.64 -24.87
CA PRO A 24 15.49 32.66 -26.09
C PRO A 24 15.58 31.27 -26.74
N ILE A 25 15.69 31.23 -28.06
CA ILE A 25 15.92 29.99 -28.80
C ILE A 25 17.25 29.38 -28.34
N GLY A 26 17.23 28.14 -27.85
CA GLY A 26 18.39 27.43 -27.33
C GLY A 26 18.65 27.61 -25.83
N ALA A 27 17.76 28.27 -25.09
CA ALA A 27 17.85 28.36 -23.63
C ALA A 27 17.79 26.96 -22.98
N SER A 28 18.58 26.78 -21.93
CA SER A 28 18.60 25.58 -21.11
C SER A 28 17.37 25.49 -20.19
N ASP A 29 17.09 24.28 -19.70
CA ASP A 29 16.02 24.06 -18.71
C ASP A 29 16.25 24.89 -17.44
N GLN A 30 17.50 25.07 -17.01
CA GLN A 30 17.84 25.92 -15.84
C GLN A 30 17.52 27.39 -16.08
N GLU A 31 17.80 27.92 -17.27
CA GLU A 31 17.49 29.31 -17.62
C GLU A 31 15.98 29.53 -17.72
N THR A 32 15.26 28.54 -18.28
CA THR A 32 13.80 28.53 -18.31
C THR A 32 13.20 28.52 -16.91
N LEU A 33 13.77 27.73 -15.99
CA LEU A 33 13.31 27.66 -14.60
C LEU A 33 13.49 29.00 -13.87
N LYS A 34 14.65 29.65 -14.04
CA LYS A 34 14.94 30.97 -13.45
C LYS A 34 13.96 32.06 -13.90
N LEU A 35 13.44 31.96 -15.12
CA LEU A 35 12.41 32.87 -15.62
C LEU A 35 11.01 32.52 -15.09
N ALA A 36 10.74 31.24 -14.81
CA ALA A 36 9.46 30.75 -14.33
C ALA A 36 9.22 31.02 -12.84
N GLU A 37 10.25 30.87 -12.00
CA GLU A 37 10.16 31.10 -10.54
C GLU A 37 9.50 32.44 -10.14
N PRO A 38 9.94 33.61 -10.65
CA PRO A 38 9.33 34.88 -10.27
C PRO A 38 7.87 35.00 -10.74
N GLN A 39 7.50 34.38 -11.87
CA GLN A 39 6.10 34.35 -12.31
C GLN A 39 5.23 33.46 -11.43
N VAL A 40 5.74 32.31 -10.99
CA VAL A 40 5.04 31.43 -10.04
C VAL A 40 4.81 32.17 -8.73
N ILE A 41 5.82 32.87 -8.21
CA ILE A 41 5.71 33.66 -6.98
C ILE A 41 4.66 34.76 -7.13
N ALA A 42 4.69 35.53 -8.23
CA ALA A 42 3.70 36.57 -8.50
C ALA A 42 2.27 36.00 -8.57
N GLN A 43 2.09 34.88 -9.29
CA GLN A 43 0.80 34.22 -9.39
C GLN A 43 0.29 33.71 -8.04
N MET A 44 1.17 33.17 -7.19
CA MET A 44 0.81 32.73 -5.83
C MET A 44 0.42 33.90 -4.91
N GLN A 45 1.03 35.08 -5.11
CA GLN A 45 0.70 36.30 -4.36
C GLN A 45 -0.65 36.89 -4.77
N GLU A 46 -0.97 36.91 -6.07
CA GLU A 46 -2.27 37.39 -6.55
C GLU A 46 -3.40 36.39 -6.27
N LYS A 47 -3.14 35.10 -6.50
CA LYS A 47 -4.17 34.07 -6.42
C LYS A 47 -3.56 32.75 -5.95
N PHE A 48 -3.78 32.46 -4.67
CA PHE A 48 -3.41 31.17 -4.12
C PHE A 48 -4.06 30.03 -4.94
N PRO A 49 -3.30 29.01 -5.37
CA PRO A 49 -3.84 27.92 -6.17
C PRO A 49 -5.01 27.26 -5.44
N ARG A 50 -5.98 26.75 -6.20
CA ARG A 50 -7.00 25.87 -5.61
C ARG A 50 -6.28 24.67 -5.02
N TYR A 51 -6.55 24.40 -3.75
CA TYR A 51 -6.06 23.22 -3.05
C TYR A 51 -7.21 22.27 -2.78
N ARG A 52 -6.88 20.98 -2.74
CA ARG A 52 -7.76 19.97 -2.18
C ARG A 52 -7.24 19.61 -0.81
N TYR A 53 -8.14 19.38 0.12
CA TYR A 53 -7.78 18.96 1.47
C TYR A 53 -8.46 17.64 1.79
N SER A 54 -7.80 16.85 2.63
CA SER A 54 -8.41 15.71 3.31
C SER A 54 -8.04 15.77 4.78
N ILE A 55 -9.02 15.48 5.63
CA ILE A 55 -8.85 15.42 7.08
C ILE A 55 -9.24 14.01 7.50
N THR A 56 -8.33 13.31 8.17
CA THR A 56 -8.61 11.97 8.71
C THR A 56 -8.23 11.92 10.18
N ASP A 57 -8.97 11.16 10.96
CA ASP A 57 -8.61 10.87 12.35
C ASP A 57 -7.46 9.85 12.36
N GLY A 58 -6.50 9.99 13.28
CA GLY A 58 -5.36 9.07 13.40
C GLY A 58 -4.11 9.41 12.57
N LEU A 59 -3.13 8.51 12.62
CA LEU A 59 -1.85 8.58 11.88
C LEU A 59 -2.06 7.96 10.49
N THR A 60 -2.15 8.80 9.46
CA THR A 60 -2.24 8.31 8.09
C THR A 60 -0.88 7.88 7.58
N LEU A 61 -0.82 6.76 6.87
CA LEU A 61 0.35 6.32 6.14
C LEU A 61 0.67 7.33 5.03
N SER A 62 1.95 7.68 4.92
CA SER A 62 2.45 8.37 3.75
C SER A 62 2.38 7.43 2.53
N GLN A 63 2.46 7.98 1.32
CA GLN A 63 2.55 7.17 0.11
C GLN A 63 3.79 6.27 0.11
N GLU A 64 4.88 6.71 0.76
CA GLU A 64 6.14 5.97 0.89
C GLU A 64 6.06 4.84 1.91
N ASP A 65 5.10 4.89 2.83
CA ASP A 65 4.87 3.86 3.85
C ASP A 65 3.80 2.85 3.44
N CYS A 66 3.17 3.07 2.27
CA CYS A 66 2.28 2.11 1.65
C CYS A 66 3.11 1.02 0.97
N GLU A 67 3.19 -0.15 1.59
CA GLU A 67 3.92 -1.31 1.10
C GLU A 67 3.03 -2.57 1.17
N PRO A 68 3.15 -3.52 0.22
CA PRO A 68 2.45 -4.80 0.32
C PRO A 68 2.77 -5.53 1.63
N GLY A 69 1.76 -6.12 2.27
CA GLY A 69 1.87 -6.79 3.58
C GLY A 69 1.62 -5.86 4.76
N ARG A 70 1.53 -4.54 4.54
CA ARG A 70 1.22 -3.58 5.58
C ARG A 70 -0.24 -3.70 6.03
N MET A 71 -0.45 -3.92 7.33
CA MET A 71 -1.75 -3.84 8.00
C MET A 71 -2.22 -2.39 8.08
N ILE A 72 -3.48 -2.17 7.71
CA ILE A 72 -4.08 -0.83 7.63
C ILE A 72 -5.51 -0.81 8.16
N ARG A 73 -5.99 0.38 8.50
CA ARG A 73 -7.42 0.64 8.70
C ARG A 73 -7.89 1.66 7.66
N TYR A 74 -9.01 1.36 7.03
CA TYR A 74 -9.62 2.21 6.01
C TYR A 74 -11.10 2.39 6.35
N ASN A 75 -11.53 3.63 6.56
CA ASN A 75 -12.91 3.97 6.97
C ASN A 75 -13.41 3.16 8.18
N GLY A 76 -12.53 2.91 9.17
CA GLY A 76 -12.88 2.13 10.37
C GLY A 76 -12.70 0.62 10.24
N GLU A 77 -12.54 0.09 9.03
CA GLU A 77 -12.39 -1.35 8.79
C GLU A 77 -10.92 -1.75 8.69
N LEU A 78 -10.58 -2.91 9.26
CA LEU A 78 -9.23 -3.48 9.16
C LEU A 78 -9.00 -4.11 7.78
N GLY A 79 -7.78 -4.00 7.30
CA GLY A 79 -7.35 -4.51 6.01
C GLY A 79 -5.84 -4.64 5.90
N TYR A 80 -5.37 -4.99 4.71
CA TYR A 80 -3.96 -4.98 4.35
C TYR A 80 -3.76 -4.47 2.92
N ILE A 81 -2.57 -3.92 2.66
CA ILE A 81 -2.13 -3.55 1.31
C ILE A 81 -1.59 -4.81 0.63
N PHE A 82 -2.01 -5.10 -0.60
CA PHE A 82 -1.47 -6.24 -1.37
C PHE A 82 -0.74 -5.85 -2.66
N GLU A 83 -0.93 -4.64 -3.15
CA GLU A 83 -0.22 -4.15 -4.33
C GLU A 83 -0.07 -2.64 -4.27
N VAL A 84 1.09 -2.13 -4.71
CA VAL A 84 1.35 -0.69 -4.86
C VAL A 84 1.93 -0.43 -6.24
N LYS A 85 1.27 0.44 -7.00
CA LYS A 85 1.61 0.83 -8.38
C LYS A 85 1.45 2.34 -8.53
N LEU A 86 2.52 3.06 -8.20
CA LEU A 86 2.55 4.54 -8.13
C LEU A 86 2.15 5.23 -9.45
N SER A 87 2.31 4.57 -10.59
CA SER A 87 1.91 5.10 -11.90
C SER A 87 0.40 5.07 -12.19
N ARG A 88 -0.41 4.45 -11.32
CA ARG A 88 -1.86 4.34 -11.52
C ARG A 88 -2.62 5.45 -10.81
N LYS A 89 -3.79 5.82 -11.36
CA LYS A 89 -4.75 6.76 -10.74
C LYS A 89 -5.12 6.37 -9.30
N HIS A 90 -5.23 5.07 -9.05
CA HIS A 90 -5.45 4.48 -7.73
C HIS A 90 -4.25 3.57 -7.42
N PRO A 91 -3.20 4.13 -6.80
CA PRO A 91 -1.90 3.47 -6.73
C PRO A 91 -1.84 2.35 -5.69
N VAL A 92 -2.76 2.27 -4.73
CA VAL A 92 -2.70 1.29 -3.64
C VAL A 92 -3.89 0.35 -3.74
N SER A 93 -3.63 -0.95 -3.79
CA SER A 93 -4.66 -1.99 -3.73
C SER A 93 -4.70 -2.61 -2.34
N ILE A 94 -5.88 -2.62 -1.74
CA ILE A 94 -6.13 -3.12 -0.38
C ILE A 94 -7.17 -4.23 -0.37
N ALA A 95 -7.04 -5.13 0.58
CA ALA A 95 -8.09 -6.08 0.93
C ALA A 95 -8.60 -5.80 2.34
N LEU A 96 -9.91 -5.78 2.51
CA LEU A 96 -10.57 -5.56 3.79
C LEU A 96 -10.95 -6.91 4.44
N SER A 97 -11.22 -6.86 5.74
CA SER A 97 -11.60 -8.04 6.55
C SER A 97 -12.88 -8.74 6.10
N ASP A 98 -13.72 -8.10 5.29
CA ASP A 98 -14.92 -8.69 4.71
C ASP A 98 -14.70 -9.33 3.32
N GLY A 99 -13.45 -9.39 2.86
CA GLY A 99 -13.09 -9.97 1.57
C GLY A 99 -13.10 -9.00 0.40
N ARG A 100 -13.57 -7.75 0.56
CA ARG A 100 -13.54 -6.76 -0.53
C ARG A 100 -12.10 -6.37 -0.88
N LYS A 101 -11.80 -6.38 -2.19
CA LYS A 101 -10.55 -5.86 -2.75
C LYS A 101 -10.82 -4.52 -3.44
N LEU A 102 -10.11 -3.47 -3.07
CA LEU A 102 -10.30 -2.10 -3.55
C LEU A 102 -8.99 -1.52 -4.10
N ASN A 103 -9.10 -0.64 -5.09
CA ASN A 103 -7.98 0.22 -5.51
C ASN A 103 -8.27 1.65 -5.06
N ILE A 104 -7.37 2.25 -4.31
CA ILE A 104 -7.58 3.54 -3.68
C ILE A 104 -6.38 4.48 -3.88
N VAL A 105 -6.62 5.76 -3.64
CA VAL A 105 -5.57 6.72 -3.29
C VAL A 105 -5.38 6.59 -1.77
N PRO A 106 -4.14 6.54 -1.23
CA PRO A 106 -3.89 6.37 0.20
C PRO A 106 -4.19 7.66 0.99
N ILE A 107 -5.44 8.13 0.89
CA ILE A 107 -5.99 9.23 1.67
C ILE A 107 -6.75 8.61 2.83
N GLY A 108 -6.37 8.96 4.05
CA GLY A 108 -7.02 8.42 5.25
C GLY A 108 -6.72 6.96 5.55
N LEU A 109 -5.63 6.43 5.01
CA LEU A 109 -5.17 5.08 5.30
C LEU A 109 -4.45 5.09 6.66
N GLU A 110 -5.05 4.54 7.70
CA GLU A 110 -4.45 4.52 9.03
C GLU A 110 -3.47 3.34 9.17
N ALA A 111 -2.30 3.60 9.75
CA ALA A 111 -1.39 2.56 10.17
C ALA A 111 -1.97 1.79 11.37
N VAL A 112 -2.10 0.47 11.25
CA VAL A 112 -2.29 -0.38 12.43
C VAL A 112 -0.95 -0.52 13.15
N VAL A 113 -0.97 -0.45 14.48
CA VAL A 113 0.22 -0.58 15.34
C VAL A 113 0.14 -1.78 16.29
N ASP A 114 -1.05 -2.37 16.45
CA ASP A 114 -1.30 -3.50 17.33
C ASP A 114 -1.08 -4.82 16.59
N GLU A 115 -0.02 -5.53 16.93
CA GLU A 115 0.35 -6.83 16.35
C GLU A 115 -0.68 -7.93 16.63
N SER A 116 -1.46 -7.83 17.70
CA SER A 116 -2.48 -8.84 18.03
C SER A 116 -3.57 -8.94 16.96
N LEU A 117 -3.71 -7.89 16.13
CA LEU A 117 -4.67 -7.87 15.03
C LEU A 117 -4.17 -8.63 13.79
N ILE A 118 -2.90 -9.05 13.74
CA ILE A 118 -2.32 -9.81 12.62
C ILE A 118 -2.96 -11.21 12.56
N GLY A 119 -3.98 -11.34 11.71
CA GLY A 119 -4.77 -12.57 11.56
C GLY A 119 -6.27 -12.38 11.74
N THR A 120 -6.71 -11.22 12.23
CA THR A 120 -8.15 -10.85 12.22
C THR A 120 -8.64 -10.53 10.82
N VAL A 121 -7.72 -10.16 9.93
CA VAL A 121 -7.96 -9.91 8.51
C VAL A 121 -7.47 -11.14 7.73
N TRP A 122 -8.26 -12.22 7.75
CA TRP A 122 -7.91 -13.46 7.08
C TRP A 122 -9.05 -13.96 6.21
N ASN A 123 -8.96 -13.68 4.92
CA ASN A 123 -9.94 -14.15 3.94
C ASN A 123 -9.50 -15.50 3.41
N GLU A 124 -10.32 -16.52 3.65
CA GLU A 124 -10.14 -17.81 3.00
C GLU A 124 -10.31 -17.71 1.49
N ARG A 125 -9.51 -18.49 0.76
CA ARG A 125 -9.68 -18.65 -0.67
C ARG A 125 -10.97 -19.39 -1.01
N PRO A 126 -11.67 -18.99 -2.08
CA PRO A 126 -12.80 -19.76 -2.60
C PRO A 126 -12.40 -21.21 -2.92
N ALA A 127 -13.30 -22.17 -2.69
CA ALA A 127 -13.04 -23.60 -2.92
C ALA A 127 -12.51 -23.89 -4.34
N VAL A 128 -13.07 -23.23 -5.35
CA VAL A 128 -12.63 -23.37 -6.76
C VAL A 128 -11.15 -23.00 -6.94
N MET A 129 -10.66 -21.97 -6.25
CA MET A 129 -9.24 -21.58 -6.31
C MET A 129 -8.33 -22.57 -5.58
N LYS A 130 -8.85 -23.22 -4.51
CA LYS A 130 -8.16 -24.30 -3.81
C LYS A 130 -8.00 -25.54 -4.71
N GLU A 131 -9.06 -25.92 -5.42
CA GLU A 131 -9.05 -27.04 -6.38
C GLU A 131 -8.07 -26.82 -7.53
N MET A 132 -8.04 -25.62 -8.11
CA MET A 132 -7.13 -25.28 -9.21
C MET A 132 -5.67 -25.14 -8.75
N LYS A 133 -5.41 -25.09 -7.43
CA LYS A 133 -4.08 -24.84 -6.84
C LYS A 133 -3.40 -23.57 -7.35
N GLU A 134 -4.22 -22.59 -7.77
CA GLU A 134 -3.74 -21.34 -8.33
C GLU A 134 -3.75 -20.25 -7.28
N TRP A 135 -2.62 -19.59 -7.07
CA TRP A 135 -2.50 -18.45 -6.16
C TRP A 135 -2.52 -17.14 -6.94
N SER A 136 -3.46 -16.27 -6.58
CA SER A 136 -3.71 -14.98 -7.21
C SER A 136 -3.23 -13.82 -6.36
N VAL A 137 -3.09 -12.65 -6.99
CA VAL A 137 -2.73 -11.41 -6.31
C VAL A 137 -3.77 -11.04 -5.25
N GLY A 138 -3.30 -10.71 -4.05
CA GLY A 138 -4.11 -10.39 -2.87
C GLY A 138 -4.63 -11.61 -2.10
N ASP A 139 -4.29 -12.83 -2.50
CA ASP A 139 -4.62 -14.03 -1.72
C ASP A 139 -3.78 -14.10 -0.44
N ASN A 140 -4.38 -14.62 0.63
CA ASN A 140 -3.71 -14.92 1.90
C ASN A 140 -3.22 -16.36 1.89
N ALA A 141 -2.04 -16.60 2.44
CA ALA A 141 -1.46 -17.92 2.58
C ALA A 141 -0.62 -18.04 3.85
N TYR A 142 -0.27 -19.28 4.18
CA TYR A 142 0.75 -19.59 5.16
C TYR A 142 2.01 -20.09 4.44
N LEU A 143 3.18 -19.64 4.91
CA LEU A 143 4.47 -20.03 4.34
C LEU A 143 5.41 -20.55 5.45
N PRO A 144 5.86 -21.82 5.39
CA PRO A 144 6.91 -22.31 6.27
C PRO A 144 8.26 -21.70 5.89
N VAL A 145 8.93 -21.06 6.84
CA VAL A 145 10.24 -20.44 6.67
C VAL A 145 11.11 -20.74 7.88
N GLY A 146 12.15 -21.55 7.69
CA GLY A 146 13.02 -21.97 8.79
C GLY A 146 12.24 -22.85 9.78
N ASP A 147 12.13 -22.40 11.02
CA ASP A 147 11.40 -23.04 12.13
C ASP A 147 10.00 -22.43 12.37
N LYS A 148 9.57 -21.48 11.53
CA LYS A 148 8.36 -20.68 11.74
C LYS A 148 7.40 -20.76 10.58
N VAL A 149 6.11 -20.61 10.88
CA VAL A 149 5.07 -20.35 9.88
C VAL A 149 4.81 -18.86 9.82
N LYS A 150 4.83 -18.30 8.61
CA LYS A 150 4.58 -16.89 8.34
C LYS A 150 3.20 -16.73 7.69
N LYS A 151 2.44 -15.77 8.19
CA LYS A 151 1.21 -15.27 7.57
C LYS A 151 1.58 -14.32 6.44
N VAL A 152 1.22 -14.67 5.22
CA VAL A 152 1.70 -13.96 4.04
C VAL A 152 0.59 -13.62 3.06
N ILE A 153 0.85 -12.63 2.23
CA ILE A 153 0.00 -12.23 1.12
C ILE A 153 0.74 -12.35 -0.20
N ILE A 154 0.01 -12.72 -1.25
CA ILE A 154 0.56 -12.78 -2.60
C ILE A 154 0.49 -11.37 -3.21
N GLY A 155 1.65 -10.75 -3.42
CA GLY A 155 1.74 -9.47 -4.11
C GLY A 155 1.80 -9.68 -5.63
N LYS A 156 2.98 -9.71 -6.21
CA LYS A 156 3.14 -9.97 -7.66
C LYS A 156 3.06 -11.47 -7.95
N SER A 157 2.19 -11.89 -8.87
CA SER A 157 2.08 -13.29 -9.31
C SER A 157 2.30 -13.42 -10.81
N THR A 158 3.15 -14.35 -11.20
CA THR A 158 3.34 -14.85 -12.57
C THR A 158 3.34 -16.38 -12.56
N SER A 159 3.33 -17.01 -13.73
CA SER A 159 3.50 -18.47 -13.85
C SER A 159 4.86 -18.95 -13.34
N ALA A 160 5.90 -18.12 -13.48
CA ALA A 160 7.28 -18.47 -13.11
C ALA A 160 7.64 -18.12 -11.66
N SER A 161 7.06 -17.06 -11.11
CA SER A 161 7.36 -16.58 -9.76
C SER A 161 6.20 -15.88 -9.06
N LYS A 162 6.24 -15.92 -7.72
CA LYS A 162 5.32 -15.21 -6.83
C LYS A 162 6.12 -14.44 -5.78
N HIS A 163 5.84 -13.16 -5.65
CA HIS A 163 6.35 -12.31 -4.60
C HIS A 163 5.38 -12.36 -3.43
N VAL A 164 5.87 -12.80 -2.28
CA VAL A 164 5.06 -13.12 -1.12
C VAL A 164 5.54 -12.26 0.05
N PHE A 165 4.65 -11.47 0.61
CA PHE A 165 4.97 -10.50 1.66
C PHE A 165 4.39 -10.96 2.99
N GLU A 166 5.16 -10.88 4.07
CA GLU A 166 4.64 -11.16 5.41
C GLU A 166 3.71 -10.03 5.86
N LEU A 167 2.59 -10.40 6.51
CA LEU A 167 1.69 -9.43 7.11
C LEU A 167 2.33 -8.80 8.33
N SER A 168 2.32 -7.47 8.40
CA SER A 168 3.02 -6.73 9.45
C SER A 168 2.35 -5.38 9.75
N VAL A 169 2.43 -4.98 11.02
CA VAL A 169 2.13 -3.60 11.48
C VAL A 169 3.34 -2.67 11.38
N THR A 170 4.49 -3.19 10.94
CA THR A 170 5.72 -2.43 10.66
C THR A 170 6.03 -2.43 9.16
N LYS A 171 6.80 -1.45 8.69
CA LYS A 171 7.15 -1.35 7.27
C LYS A 171 8.06 -2.53 6.92
N GLN A 172 7.66 -3.36 5.96
CA GLN A 172 8.48 -4.46 5.47
C GLN A 172 8.79 -4.27 3.99
N VAL A 173 10.07 -4.14 3.68
CA VAL A 173 10.57 -3.98 2.29
C VAL A 173 10.97 -5.34 1.70
N LYS A 174 11.03 -6.38 2.52
CA LYS A 174 11.47 -7.72 2.10
C LYS A 174 10.26 -8.58 1.73
N TYR A 175 10.43 -9.35 0.67
CA TYR A 175 9.47 -10.35 0.23
C TYR A 175 10.20 -11.66 -0.07
N TYR A 176 9.46 -12.75 0.00
CA TYR A 176 9.89 -14.05 -0.46
C TYR A 176 9.60 -14.17 -1.95
N ASN A 177 10.64 -14.43 -2.75
CA ASN A 177 10.47 -14.74 -4.17
C ASN A 177 10.37 -16.26 -4.34
N LEU A 178 9.14 -16.76 -4.42
CA LEU A 178 8.88 -18.18 -4.68
C LEU A 178 8.93 -18.43 -6.18
N LYS A 179 9.75 -19.39 -6.61
CA LYS A 179 9.75 -19.90 -7.99
C LYS A 179 8.64 -20.95 -8.16
N ALA A 180 8.27 -21.24 -9.41
CA ALA A 180 7.20 -22.19 -9.73
C ALA A 180 7.29 -23.54 -9.00
N ASN A 181 8.49 -24.12 -8.92
CA ASN A 181 8.73 -25.38 -8.21
C ASN A 181 8.56 -25.29 -6.68
N ARG A 182 8.38 -24.10 -6.11
CA ARG A 182 8.20 -23.84 -4.68
C ARG A 182 6.81 -23.31 -4.33
N PHE A 183 5.88 -23.23 -5.30
CA PHE A 183 4.50 -22.80 -5.01
C PHE A 183 3.77 -23.75 -4.06
N HIS A 184 4.17 -25.02 -4.00
CA HIS A 184 3.63 -26.01 -3.06
C HIS A 184 3.93 -25.72 -1.58
N LEU A 185 4.82 -24.76 -1.29
CA LEU A 185 5.08 -24.30 0.08
C LEU A 185 4.02 -23.32 0.58
N LEU A 186 3.17 -22.78 -0.31
CA LEU A 186 2.04 -21.96 0.11
C LEU A 186 0.89 -22.87 0.54
N CYS A 187 0.41 -22.66 1.76
CA CYS A 187 -0.66 -23.44 2.37
C CYS A 187 -1.90 -22.58 2.62
N ASP A 188 -3.07 -23.21 2.56
CA ASP A 188 -4.33 -22.55 2.87
C ASP A 188 -4.52 -22.40 4.39
N THR A 189 -3.95 -23.32 5.18
CA THR A 189 -4.06 -23.36 6.65
C THR A 189 -2.70 -23.32 7.36
N GLU A 190 -2.70 -22.92 8.64
CA GLU A 190 -1.49 -22.87 9.45
C GLU A 190 -1.01 -24.29 9.78
N GLU A 191 -1.95 -25.22 9.98
CA GLU A 191 -1.70 -26.64 10.27
C GLU A 191 -0.96 -27.32 9.12
N GLU A 192 -1.39 -27.08 7.87
CA GLU A 192 -0.70 -27.56 6.67
C GLU A 192 0.75 -27.07 6.62
N ALA A 193 0.97 -25.78 6.89
CA ALA A 193 2.31 -25.20 6.89
C ALA A 193 3.19 -25.78 8.01
N ARG A 194 2.64 -26.01 9.21
CA ARG A 194 3.36 -26.67 10.32
C ARG A 194 3.72 -28.11 10.01
N ALA A 195 2.86 -28.83 9.30
CA ALA A 195 3.14 -30.20 8.87
C ALA A 195 4.32 -30.28 7.90
N LEU A 196 4.54 -29.25 7.07
CA LEU A 196 5.70 -29.15 6.19
C LEU A 196 7.02 -28.87 6.93
N LEU A 197 6.98 -28.21 8.10
CA LEU A 197 8.15 -27.99 8.95
C LEU A 197 8.62 -29.24 9.70
N SER A 198 7.72 -30.19 9.89
CA SER A 198 7.95 -31.41 10.68
C SER A 198 8.50 -32.57 9.84
N LYS A 199 8.75 -32.33 8.54
CA LYS A 199 9.29 -33.29 7.57
C LYS A 199 10.73 -32.95 7.22
#